data_AF-A0A6L8Q6H3-F1
#
_entry.id   AF-A0A6L8Q6H3-F1
#
_cell.length_a   1.000
_cell.length_b   1.000
_cell.length_c   1.000
_cell.angle_alpha   90.00
_cell.angle_beta   90.00
_cell.angle_gamma   90.00
#
_symmetry.space_group_name_H-M   'P 1'
#
loop_
_entity.id
_entity.type
_entity.pdbx_description
1 polymer ?
#
loop_
_entity_poly.entity_id
_entity_poly.type
_entity_poly.pdbx_seq_one_letter_code
_entity_poly.pdbx_strand_id
1 'polypeptide(L)'
;MQETILPVGIQSDIDEAFCYREDKSYQDRAHEYLERYEVSRGYRDTAVQAVVTDLARRAFQAGAEGRTETEAVDDLGEIQAELLETAAKCTRAAMAIGGGSSMNSLYIIGPVAGKPNDNKEAFVSARRALKADGFACAIPHDYIDGGTDWNTAMRISITAMLSMEYGHKSKPSFDGIALLDGWEESEGAKIEKQLAEALGIPCRPWRDYLSPAKGAAALAAESALQPIFAPAC
;
A
#
# COMPACT_ATOMS: atom_id res chain seq x y z
N MET A 1 4.33 -43.46 3.38
CA MET A 1 5.67 -42.88 3.15
C MET A 1 6.14 -43.40 1.82
N GLN A 2 6.35 -42.52 0.84
CA GLN A 2 7.06 -42.92 -0.37
C GLN A 2 8.52 -43.14 0.01
N GLU A 3 9.08 -44.28 -0.39
CA GLU A 3 10.47 -44.63 -0.17
C GLU A 3 11.32 -43.82 -1.15
N THR A 4 12.11 -42.87 -0.63
CA THR A 4 13.01 -42.07 -1.46
C THR A 4 14.16 -42.95 -1.91
N ILE A 5 14.29 -43.20 -3.21
CA ILE A 5 15.41 -43.95 -3.79
C ILE A 5 16.63 -43.02 -3.80
N LEU A 6 17.66 -43.35 -3.02
CA LEU A 6 18.92 -42.62 -3.05
C LEU A 6 19.74 -42.98 -4.29
N PRO A 7 20.60 -42.07 -4.80
CA PRO A 7 21.51 -42.37 -5.90
C PRO A 7 22.38 -43.60 -5.61
N VAL A 8 22.71 -44.35 -6.67
CA VAL A 8 23.52 -45.57 -6.58
C VAL A 8 24.86 -45.27 -5.90
N GLY A 9 25.23 -46.07 -4.90
CA GLY A 9 26.44 -45.89 -4.09
C GLY A 9 26.21 -45.13 -2.78
N ILE A 10 25.33 -44.11 -2.74
CA ILE A 10 25.08 -43.31 -1.53
C ILE A 10 24.46 -44.13 -0.41
N GLN A 11 23.49 -45.00 -0.73
CA GLN A 11 22.89 -45.89 0.27
C GLN A 11 23.92 -46.87 0.85
N SER A 12 24.76 -47.47 0.00
CA SER A 12 25.83 -48.38 0.43
C SER A 12 26.83 -47.67 1.33
N ASP A 13 27.19 -46.44 0.99
CA ASP A 13 28.11 -45.63 1.78
C ASP A 13 27.53 -45.24 3.16
N ILE A 14 26.23 -44.94 3.22
CA ILE A 14 25.52 -44.71 4.48
C ILE A 14 25.56 -45.97 5.34
N ASP A 15 25.22 -47.11 4.75
CA ASP A 15 25.21 -48.38 5.46
C ASP A 15 26.60 -48.75 5.95
N GLU A 16 27.65 -48.56 5.13
CA GLU A 16 29.03 -48.83 5.53
C GLU A 16 29.55 -47.86 6.60
N ALA A 17 29.27 -46.56 6.49
CA ALA A 17 29.79 -45.56 7.43
C ALA A 17 29.05 -45.60 8.78
N PHE A 18 27.74 -45.86 8.79
CA PHE A 18 26.87 -45.71 9.96
C PHE A 18 26.32 -47.02 10.53
N CYS A 19 26.57 -48.18 9.90
CA CYS A 19 26.17 -49.46 10.50
C CYS A 19 26.79 -49.66 11.88
N TYR A 20 26.12 -50.45 12.71
CA TYR A 20 26.72 -50.98 13.92
C TYR A 20 27.65 -52.14 13.57
N ARG A 21 28.85 -52.13 14.16
CA ARG A 21 29.83 -53.22 14.07
C ARG A 21 30.45 -53.43 15.43
N GLU A 22 30.60 -54.70 15.81
CA GLU A 22 31.22 -55.09 17.08
C GLU A 22 32.75 -54.94 17.03
N ASP A 23 33.34 -55.08 15.83
CA ASP A 23 34.79 -55.09 15.59
C ASP A 23 35.41 -53.71 15.32
N LYS A 24 34.60 -52.65 15.17
CA LYS A 24 35.08 -51.33 14.76
C LYS A 24 34.23 -50.21 15.35
N SER A 25 34.83 -49.06 15.69
CA SER A 25 34.07 -47.89 16.11
C SER A 25 33.46 -47.13 14.92
N TYR A 26 32.42 -46.32 15.18
CA TYR A 26 31.83 -45.49 14.12
C TYR A 26 32.80 -44.39 13.65
N GLN A 27 33.71 -43.95 14.52
CA GLN A 27 34.75 -42.97 14.17
C GLN A 27 35.77 -43.57 13.20
N ASP A 28 36.21 -44.81 13.42
CA ASP A 28 37.18 -45.46 12.52
C ASP A 28 36.55 -45.70 11.14
N ARG A 29 35.27 -46.10 11.09
CA ARG A 29 34.51 -46.20 9.83
C ARG A 29 34.39 -44.86 9.13
N ALA A 30 34.18 -43.78 9.87
CA ALA A 30 34.16 -42.44 9.30
C ALA A 30 35.53 -42.05 8.75
N HIS A 31 36.64 -42.41 9.39
CA HIS A 31 37.98 -42.17 8.85
C HIS A 31 38.26 -42.97 7.58
N GLU A 32 37.88 -44.25 7.54
CA GLU A 32 38.00 -45.09 6.34
C GLU A 32 37.22 -44.51 5.16
N TYR A 33 36.02 -43.98 5.42
CA TYR A 33 35.25 -43.26 4.42
C TYR A 33 36.00 -42.04 3.90
N LEU A 34 36.55 -41.19 4.79
CA LEU A 34 37.26 -39.98 4.39
C LEU A 34 38.51 -40.31 3.57
N GLU A 35 39.22 -41.37 3.92
CA GLU A 35 40.38 -41.86 3.16
C GLU A 35 39.96 -42.39 1.78
N ARG A 36 38.91 -43.23 1.73
CA ARG A 36 38.40 -43.82 0.48
C ARG A 36 37.96 -42.76 -0.54
N TYR A 37 37.29 -41.71 -0.07
CA TYR A 37 36.75 -40.65 -0.92
C TYR A 37 37.62 -39.38 -0.94
N GLU A 38 38.82 -39.43 -0.35
CA GLU A 38 39.77 -38.33 -0.26
C GLU A 38 39.15 -37.01 0.27
N VAL A 39 38.22 -37.13 1.23
CA VAL A 39 37.46 -35.99 1.76
C VAL A 39 38.30 -35.24 2.78
N SER A 40 38.65 -34.00 2.43
CA SER A 40 39.36 -33.10 3.35
C SER A 40 38.48 -32.67 4.52
N ARG A 41 39.05 -32.75 5.73
CA ARG A 41 38.36 -32.39 6.97
C ARG A 41 38.91 -31.08 7.54
N GLY A 42 38.03 -30.14 7.89
CA GLY A 42 38.42 -28.93 8.60
C GLY A 42 38.93 -29.21 10.01
N TYR A 43 39.72 -28.28 10.56
CA TYR A 43 40.31 -28.43 11.90
C TYR A 43 39.26 -28.60 13.02
N ARG A 44 38.05 -28.08 12.85
CA ARG A 44 36.95 -28.15 13.83
C ARG A 44 35.91 -29.23 13.54
N ASP A 45 36.03 -29.95 12.43
CA ASP A 45 35.02 -30.92 12.02
C ASP A 45 35.36 -32.31 12.56
N THR A 46 34.35 -32.99 13.10
CA THR A 46 34.47 -34.42 13.40
C THR A 46 34.51 -35.24 12.11
N ALA A 47 35.12 -36.43 12.15
CA ALA A 47 35.12 -37.32 10.97
C ALA A 47 33.69 -37.58 10.48
N VAL A 48 32.76 -37.81 11.40
CA VAL A 48 31.34 -38.01 11.10
C VAL A 48 30.69 -36.80 10.43
N GLN A 49 30.97 -35.58 10.88
CA GLN A 49 30.44 -34.37 10.22
C GLN A 49 30.93 -34.25 8.77
N ALA A 50 32.19 -34.60 8.51
CA ALA A 50 32.74 -34.60 7.16
C ALA A 50 32.10 -35.67 6.28
N VAL A 51 31.84 -36.88 6.81
CA VAL A 51 31.09 -37.94 6.08
C VAL A 51 29.68 -37.47 5.71
N VAL A 52 28.93 -36.92 6.66
CA VAL A 52 27.54 -36.45 6.41
C VAL A 52 27.53 -35.32 5.38
N THR A 53 28.48 -34.39 5.48
CA THR A 53 28.59 -33.26 4.55
C THR A 53 28.90 -33.71 3.13
N ASP A 54 29.81 -34.68 3.00
CA ASP A 54 30.17 -35.25 1.70
C ASP A 54 29.02 -36.06 1.08
N LEU A 55 28.36 -36.92 1.86
CA LEU A 55 27.17 -37.66 1.42
C LEU A 55 26.05 -36.73 0.92
N ALA A 56 25.76 -35.65 1.67
CA ALA A 56 24.76 -34.67 1.28
C ALA A 56 25.15 -33.96 -0.04
N ARG A 57 26.42 -33.64 -0.22
CA ARG A 57 26.94 -33.02 -1.44
C ARG A 57 26.84 -33.97 -2.64
N ARG A 58 27.28 -35.22 -2.51
CA ARG A 58 27.23 -36.21 -3.58
C ARG A 58 25.79 -36.57 -3.96
N ALA A 59 24.90 -36.67 -2.98
CA ALA A 59 23.47 -36.87 -3.24
C ALA A 59 22.83 -35.68 -3.98
N PHE A 60 23.19 -34.44 -3.61
CA PHE A 60 22.74 -33.24 -4.30
C PHE A 60 23.26 -33.20 -5.75
N GLN A 61 24.56 -33.47 -5.96
CA GLN A 61 25.17 -33.49 -7.28
C GLN A 61 24.54 -34.55 -8.18
N ALA A 62 24.38 -35.79 -7.69
CA ALA A 62 23.72 -36.85 -8.46
C ALA A 62 22.25 -36.52 -8.79
N GLY A 63 21.54 -35.79 -7.90
CA GLY A 63 20.20 -35.29 -8.18
C GLY A 63 20.16 -34.11 -9.15
N ALA A 64 21.24 -33.34 -9.24
CA ALA A 64 21.40 -32.22 -10.17
C ALA A 64 21.89 -32.67 -11.56
N GLU A 65 22.68 -33.74 -11.66
CA GLU A 65 23.19 -34.31 -12.92
C GLU A 65 22.07 -34.85 -13.85
N GLY A 66 20.84 -34.99 -13.35
CA GLY A 66 19.64 -35.32 -14.14
C GLY A 66 18.77 -34.13 -14.55
N ARG A 67 19.12 -32.90 -14.16
CA ARG A 67 18.42 -31.68 -14.59
C ARG A 67 19.42 -30.81 -15.31
N THR A 68 19.30 -30.73 -16.62
CA THR A 68 20.06 -29.69 -17.33
C THR A 68 19.63 -28.34 -16.76
N GLU A 69 20.60 -27.46 -16.52
CA GLU A 69 20.41 -26.09 -16.02
C GLU A 69 19.33 -25.34 -16.83
N THR A 70 19.08 -25.77 -18.06
CA THR A 70 18.02 -25.31 -18.97
C THR A 70 16.59 -25.61 -18.49
N GLU A 71 16.27 -26.81 -18.01
CA GLU A 71 14.88 -27.17 -17.64
C GLU A 71 14.44 -26.51 -16.32
N ALA A 72 15.35 -26.39 -15.33
CA ALA A 72 15.04 -25.71 -14.08
C ALA A 72 14.95 -24.18 -14.23
N VAL A 73 15.70 -23.61 -15.19
CA VAL A 73 15.63 -22.18 -15.54
C VAL A 73 14.38 -21.90 -16.37
N ASP A 74 13.92 -22.82 -17.22
CA ASP A 74 12.65 -22.71 -17.95
C ASP A 74 11.44 -22.79 -17.01
N ASP A 75 11.40 -23.76 -16.08
CA ASP A 75 10.32 -23.85 -15.07
C ASP A 75 10.25 -22.59 -14.19
N LEU A 76 11.40 -22.09 -13.74
CA LEU A 76 11.48 -20.83 -12.97
C LEU A 76 11.12 -19.62 -13.83
N GLY A 77 11.46 -19.64 -15.12
CA GLY A 77 11.11 -18.60 -16.09
C GLY A 77 9.61 -18.54 -16.36
N GLU A 78 8.95 -19.70 -16.49
CA GLU A 78 7.50 -19.79 -16.63
C GLU A 78 6.78 -19.32 -15.37
N ILE A 79 7.22 -19.77 -14.18
CA ILE A 79 6.67 -19.31 -12.90
C ILE A 79 6.89 -17.79 -12.72
N GLN A 80 8.06 -17.28 -13.10
CA GLN A 80 8.36 -15.85 -13.07
C GLN A 80 7.44 -15.06 -14.01
N ALA A 81 7.21 -15.56 -15.23
CA ALA A 81 6.32 -14.93 -16.20
C ALA A 81 4.86 -14.90 -15.70
N GLU A 82 4.39 -16.00 -15.12
CA GLU A 82 3.04 -16.09 -14.54
C GLU A 82 2.86 -15.16 -13.34
N LEU A 83 3.86 -15.07 -12.47
CA LEU A 83 3.88 -14.14 -11.34
C LEU A 83 3.87 -12.68 -11.80
N LEU A 84 4.68 -12.34 -12.80
CA LEU A 84 4.72 -10.99 -13.39
C LEU A 84 3.39 -10.62 -14.03
N GLU A 85 2.79 -11.52 -14.80
CA GLU A 85 1.49 -11.28 -15.42
C GLU A 85 0.38 -11.09 -14.38
N THR A 86 0.38 -11.94 -13.34
CA THR A 86 -0.57 -11.87 -12.22
C THR A 86 -0.41 -10.57 -11.46
N ALA A 87 0.82 -10.18 -11.12
CA ALA A 87 1.11 -8.90 -10.47
C ALA A 87 0.62 -7.72 -11.33
N ALA A 88 0.86 -7.75 -12.64
CA ALA A 88 0.38 -6.71 -13.55
C ALA A 88 -1.15 -6.66 -13.64
N LYS A 89 -1.84 -7.81 -13.62
CA LYS A 89 -3.31 -7.88 -13.54
C LYS A 89 -3.82 -7.28 -12.24
N CYS A 90 -3.21 -7.63 -11.11
CA CYS A 90 -3.53 -7.05 -9.80
C CYS A 90 -3.33 -5.54 -9.79
N THR A 91 -2.23 -5.02 -10.34
CA THR A 91 -1.97 -3.58 -10.43
C THR A 91 -2.99 -2.87 -11.32
N ARG A 92 -3.32 -3.43 -12.48
CA ARG A 92 -4.37 -2.87 -13.36
C ARG A 92 -5.75 -2.90 -12.70
N ALA A 93 -6.09 -3.99 -12.01
CA ALA A 93 -7.33 -4.09 -11.25
C ALA A 93 -7.36 -3.08 -10.10
N ALA A 94 -6.27 -2.94 -9.35
CA ALA A 94 -6.14 -1.93 -8.31
C ALA A 94 -6.28 -0.51 -8.86
N MET A 95 -5.64 -0.20 -9.99
CA MET A 95 -5.79 1.08 -10.70
C MET A 95 -7.23 1.31 -11.19
N ALA A 96 -7.89 0.28 -11.72
CA ALA A 96 -9.30 0.34 -12.14
C ALA A 96 -10.28 0.52 -10.97
N ILE A 97 -9.91 0.01 -9.78
CA ILE A 97 -10.65 0.20 -8.52
C ILE A 97 -10.30 1.56 -7.86
N GLY A 98 -9.28 2.28 -8.35
CA GLY A 98 -8.90 3.62 -7.88
C GLY A 98 -7.64 3.68 -7.00
N GLY A 99 -6.92 2.56 -6.80
CA GLY A 99 -5.70 2.47 -5.99
C GLY A 99 -4.45 3.14 -6.57
N GLY A 100 -4.56 3.82 -7.71
CA GLY A 100 -3.50 4.62 -8.33
C GLY A 100 -3.63 6.13 -8.10
N SER A 101 -4.66 6.59 -7.38
CA SER A 101 -4.73 7.97 -6.93
C SER A 101 -4.04 8.06 -5.58
N SER A 102 -3.02 8.91 -5.47
CA SER A 102 -2.79 9.60 -4.19
C SER A 102 -4.14 9.99 -3.63
N MET A 103 -4.49 9.63 -2.38
CA MET A 103 -5.78 10.04 -1.80
C MET A 103 -6.03 11.51 -2.12
N ASN A 104 -6.99 11.79 -3.00
CA ASN A 104 -7.22 13.14 -3.47
C ASN A 104 -7.58 13.99 -2.26
N SER A 105 -6.77 15.00 -1.98
CA SER A 105 -6.91 15.86 -0.81
C SER A 105 -7.65 17.12 -1.22
N LEU A 106 -8.73 17.47 -0.51
CA LEU A 106 -9.58 18.61 -0.82
C LEU A 106 -9.54 19.63 0.32
N TYR A 107 -9.50 20.91 -0.02
CA TYR A 107 -9.80 21.99 0.92
C TYR A 107 -11.25 22.44 0.71
N ILE A 108 -12.06 22.47 1.78
CA ILE A 108 -13.47 22.84 1.68
C ILE A 108 -13.62 24.34 1.99
N ILE A 109 -14.26 25.10 1.10
CA ILE A 109 -14.56 26.52 1.31
C ILE A 109 -16.06 26.79 1.30
N GLY A 110 -16.49 27.85 1.99
CA GLY A 110 -17.91 28.15 2.14
C GLY A 110 -18.20 29.38 3.02
N PRO A 111 -19.49 29.71 3.23
CA PRO A 111 -19.88 30.81 4.11
C PRO A 111 -19.60 30.47 5.57
N VAL A 112 -18.96 31.41 6.28
CA VAL A 112 -18.64 31.32 7.72
C VAL A 112 -19.26 32.49 8.46
N ALA A 113 -18.91 33.73 8.07
CA ALA A 113 -19.38 34.94 8.71
C ALA A 113 -20.91 35.09 8.65
N GLY A 114 -21.51 35.44 9.78
CA GLY A 114 -22.96 35.68 9.89
C GLY A 114 -23.83 34.42 9.93
N LYS A 115 -23.24 33.22 9.92
CA LYS A 115 -23.97 31.95 10.10
C LYS A 115 -23.91 31.49 11.56
N PRO A 116 -24.96 30.82 12.08
CA PRO A 116 -24.91 30.21 13.40
C PRO A 116 -23.72 29.25 13.53
N ASN A 117 -22.99 29.34 14.64
CA ASN A 117 -21.82 28.48 14.93
C ASN A 117 -20.81 28.42 13.78
N ASP A 118 -20.59 29.56 13.11
CA ASP A 118 -19.65 29.72 12.01
C ASP A 118 -19.86 28.73 10.84
N ASN A 119 -21.10 28.24 10.67
CA ASN A 119 -21.50 27.22 9.70
C ASN A 119 -20.77 25.86 9.84
N LYS A 120 -20.18 25.59 11.00
CA LYS A 120 -19.31 24.42 11.23
C LYS A 120 -19.97 23.09 10.90
N GLU A 121 -21.28 22.98 11.10
CA GLU A 121 -22.04 21.75 10.80
C GLU A 121 -22.02 21.41 9.30
N ALA A 122 -22.20 22.40 8.42
CA ALA A 122 -22.14 22.19 6.97
C ALA A 122 -20.75 21.70 6.53
N PHE A 123 -19.69 22.33 7.03
CA PHE A 123 -18.31 21.92 6.78
C PHE A 123 -18.03 20.49 7.26
N VAL A 124 -18.44 20.15 8.48
CA VAL A 124 -18.22 18.83 9.06
C VAL A 124 -19.03 17.76 8.31
N SER A 125 -20.25 18.08 7.88
CA SER A 125 -21.11 17.19 7.10
C SER A 125 -20.50 16.88 5.72
N ALA A 126 -20.12 17.92 4.97
CA ALA A 126 -19.46 17.76 3.67
C ALA A 126 -18.14 16.98 3.80
N ARG A 127 -17.31 17.32 4.80
CA ARG A 127 -16.08 16.58 5.11
C ARG A 127 -16.34 15.10 5.39
N ARG A 128 -17.40 14.77 6.15
CA ARG A 128 -17.75 13.38 6.46
C ARG A 128 -18.15 12.62 5.19
N ALA A 129 -18.98 13.23 4.34
CA ALA A 129 -19.42 12.62 3.10
C ALA A 129 -18.27 12.38 2.11
N LEU A 130 -17.40 13.38 1.93
CA LEU A 130 -16.22 13.27 1.08
C LEU A 130 -15.21 12.23 1.60
N LYS A 131 -14.98 12.19 2.92
CA LYS A 131 -14.15 11.14 3.54
C LYS A 131 -14.72 9.74 3.31
N ALA A 132 -16.03 9.58 3.37
CA ALA A 132 -16.70 8.32 3.08
C ALA A 132 -16.62 7.92 1.59
N ASP A 133 -16.13 8.80 0.71
CA ASP A 133 -15.87 8.53 -0.70
C ASP A 133 -14.38 8.49 -1.06
N GLY A 134 -13.50 8.46 -0.04
CA GLY A 134 -12.06 8.26 -0.22
C GLY A 134 -11.22 9.53 -0.33
N PHE A 135 -11.82 10.73 -0.12
CA PHE A 135 -11.06 11.98 -0.08
C PHE A 135 -10.51 12.28 1.31
N ALA A 136 -9.29 12.81 1.38
CA ALA A 136 -8.85 13.52 2.59
C ALA A 136 -9.36 14.96 2.51
N CYS A 137 -9.91 15.52 3.59
CA CYS A 137 -10.40 16.90 3.55
C CYS A 137 -10.03 17.69 4.81
N ALA A 138 -9.65 18.95 4.58
CA ALA A 138 -9.44 19.95 5.61
C ALA A 138 -10.48 21.07 5.48
N ILE A 139 -10.82 21.70 6.61
CA ILE A 139 -11.77 22.80 6.69
C ILE A 139 -11.15 23.98 7.44
N PRO A 140 -11.60 25.23 7.21
CA PRO A 140 -11.04 26.41 7.89
C PRO A 140 -11.03 26.29 9.42
N HIS A 141 -12.04 25.63 10.01
CA HIS A 141 -12.15 25.39 11.45
C HIS A 141 -11.08 24.46 12.04
N ASP A 142 -10.26 23.79 11.21
CA ASP A 142 -9.12 23.01 11.69
C ASP A 142 -7.90 23.92 12.01
N TYR A 143 -7.91 25.17 11.53
CA TYR A 143 -6.79 26.12 11.64
C TYR A 143 -7.17 27.46 12.28
N ILE A 144 -8.46 27.79 12.33
CA ILE A 144 -8.96 29.11 12.75
C ILE A 144 -9.88 28.93 13.95
N ASP A 145 -9.50 29.56 15.06
CA ASP A 145 -10.31 29.62 16.27
C ASP A 145 -11.47 30.62 16.12
N GLY A 146 -12.58 30.32 16.80
CA GLY A 146 -13.75 31.19 16.83
C GLY A 146 -13.41 32.58 17.41
N GLY A 147 -13.96 33.62 16.80
CA GLY A 147 -13.69 35.02 17.19
C GLY A 147 -12.42 35.62 16.61
N THR A 148 -11.65 34.89 15.79
CA THR A 148 -10.54 35.45 15.00
C THR A 148 -11.07 36.53 14.04
N ASP A 149 -10.38 37.67 13.96
CA ASP A 149 -10.79 38.73 13.04
C ASP A 149 -10.69 38.28 11.57
N TRP A 150 -11.52 38.88 10.72
CA TRP A 150 -11.64 38.45 9.33
C TRP A 150 -10.32 38.48 8.55
N ASN A 151 -9.46 39.50 8.75
CA ASN A 151 -8.22 39.60 8.00
C ASN A 151 -7.23 38.50 8.40
N THR A 152 -7.13 38.21 9.71
CA THR A 152 -6.28 37.14 10.22
C THR A 152 -6.82 35.77 9.78
N ALA A 153 -8.13 35.54 9.89
CA ALA A 153 -8.78 34.31 9.45
C ALA A 153 -8.54 34.05 7.96
N MET A 154 -8.69 35.06 7.09
CA MET A 154 -8.43 34.92 5.66
C MET A 154 -6.96 34.59 5.35
N ARG A 155 -6.00 35.21 6.04
CA ARG A 155 -4.57 34.90 5.86
C ARG A 155 -4.26 33.44 6.22
N ILE A 156 -4.81 32.96 7.35
CA ILE A 156 -4.65 31.57 7.78
C ILE A 156 -5.29 30.62 6.77
N SER A 157 -6.54 30.89 6.35
CA SER A 157 -7.27 30.02 5.42
C SER A 157 -6.57 29.91 4.06
N ILE A 158 -6.14 31.03 3.47
CA ILE A 158 -5.38 31.04 2.21
C ILE A 158 -4.05 30.29 2.36
N THR A 159 -3.34 30.51 3.46
CA THR A 159 -2.05 29.84 3.71
C THR A 159 -2.22 28.33 3.86
N ALA A 160 -3.28 27.88 4.55
CA ALA A 160 -3.61 26.48 4.69
C ALA A 160 -3.95 25.87 3.31
N MET A 161 -4.87 26.50 2.58
CA MET A 161 -5.33 26.08 1.26
C MET A 161 -4.18 25.93 0.25
N LEU A 162 -3.19 26.82 0.29
CA LEU A 162 -2.04 26.83 -0.63
C LEU A 162 -0.80 26.12 -0.07
N SER A 163 -0.93 25.41 1.05
CA SER A 163 0.20 24.72 1.66
C SER A 163 0.78 23.63 0.75
N MET A 164 2.08 23.38 0.91
CA MET A 164 2.79 22.29 0.25
C MET A 164 2.92 21.11 1.21
N GLU A 165 2.92 19.89 0.68
CA GLU A 165 3.10 18.70 1.50
C GLU A 165 4.48 18.72 2.18
N TYR A 166 4.52 18.34 3.45
CA TYR A 166 5.74 18.38 4.26
C TYR A 166 6.86 17.54 3.62
N GLY A 167 8.01 18.17 3.37
CA GLY A 167 9.17 17.52 2.72
C GLY A 167 9.13 17.52 1.18
N HIS A 168 8.05 18.00 0.55
CA HIS A 168 7.90 18.03 -0.91
C HIS A 168 7.86 19.48 -1.43
N LYS A 169 8.84 19.86 -2.26
CA LYS A 169 8.93 21.24 -2.81
C LYS A 169 7.95 21.53 -3.95
N SER A 170 7.31 20.50 -4.50
CA SER A 170 6.54 20.60 -5.75
C SER A 170 5.18 19.91 -5.67
N LYS A 171 4.79 19.42 -4.50
CA LYS A 171 3.52 18.74 -4.30
C LYS A 171 2.62 19.59 -3.38
N PRO A 172 1.50 20.13 -3.87
CA PRO A 172 0.54 20.83 -3.02
C PRO A 172 -0.10 19.85 -2.03
N SER A 173 -0.51 20.34 -0.87
CA SER A 173 -1.23 19.55 0.14
C SER A 173 -2.63 19.16 -0.32
N PHE A 174 -3.20 19.89 -1.28
CA PHE A 174 -4.56 19.68 -1.78
C PHE A 174 -4.57 19.64 -3.31
N ASP A 175 -5.31 18.68 -3.85
CA ASP A 175 -5.51 18.44 -5.29
C ASP A 175 -6.70 19.22 -5.85
N GLY A 176 -7.54 19.80 -4.98
CA GLY A 176 -8.73 20.54 -5.39
C GLY A 176 -9.46 21.25 -4.26
N ILE A 177 -10.43 22.08 -4.65
CA ILE A 177 -11.30 22.84 -3.76
C ILE A 177 -12.74 22.33 -3.89
N ALA A 178 -13.37 22.09 -2.74
CA ALA A 178 -14.77 21.72 -2.62
C ALA A 178 -15.59 22.91 -2.12
N LEU A 179 -16.54 23.37 -2.94
CA LEU A 179 -17.39 24.52 -2.66
C LEU A 179 -18.65 24.08 -1.91
N LEU A 180 -18.90 24.63 -0.71
CA LEU A 180 -20.19 24.50 -0.02
C LEU A 180 -21.26 25.37 -0.67
N ASP A 181 -22.52 25.04 -0.45
CA ASP A 181 -23.65 25.83 -0.94
C ASP A 181 -23.65 27.24 -0.34
N GLY A 182 -24.03 28.23 -1.15
CA GLY A 182 -24.01 29.63 -0.77
C GLY A 182 -22.59 30.22 -0.69
N TRP A 183 -21.57 29.57 -1.27
CA TRP A 183 -20.24 30.15 -1.39
C TRP A 183 -20.25 31.47 -2.19
N GLU A 184 -21.21 31.62 -3.12
CA GLU A 184 -21.42 32.83 -3.92
C GLU A 184 -21.82 34.05 -3.08
N GLU A 185 -22.25 33.86 -1.84
CA GLU A 185 -22.57 34.94 -0.91
C GLU A 185 -21.45 35.21 0.10
N SER A 186 -20.42 34.36 0.13
CA SER A 186 -19.29 34.46 1.04
C SER A 186 -18.13 35.22 0.41
N GLU A 187 -17.87 36.44 0.88
CA GLU A 187 -16.72 37.24 0.39
C GLU A 187 -15.39 36.49 0.55
N GLY A 188 -15.22 35.76 1.65
CA GLY A 188 -14.04 34.93 1.87
C GLY A 188 -13.93 33.79 0.85
N ALA A 189 -15.01 33.04 0.62
CA ALA A 189 -14.99 31.93 -0.33
C ALA A 189 -14.80 32.39 -1.78
N LYS A 190 -15.31 33.57 -2.16
CA LYS A 190 -15.04 34.16 -3.48
C LYS A 190 -13.55 34.43 -3.68
N ILE A 191 -12.87 35.01 -2.68
CA ILE A 191 -11.44 35.30 -2.74
C ILE A 191 -10.64 33.99 -2.89
N GLU A 192 -10.97 32.98 -2.07
CA GLU A 192 -10.30 31.67 -2.10
C GLU A 192 -10.50 30.97 -3.45
N LYS A 193 -11.74 30.94 -3.97
CA LYS A 193 -12.04 30.37 -5.28
C LYS A 193 -11.28 31.08 -6.39
N GLN A 194 -11.30 32.41 -6.43
CA GLN A 194 -10.60 33.18 -7.45
C GLN A 194 -9.10 32.90 -7.45
N LEU A 195 -8.50 32.81 -6.26
CA LEU A 195 -7.09 32.47 -6.11
C LEU A 195 -6.79 31.04 -6.57
N ALA A 196 -7.62 30.07 -6.20
CA ALA A 196 -7.50 28.69 -6.62
C ALA A 196 -7.62 28.55 -8.14
N GLU A 197 -8.61 29.19 -8.76
CA GLU A 197 -8.79 29.21 -10.22
C GLU A 197 -7.60 29.86 -10.94
N ALA A 198 -7.08 30.98 -10.42
CA ALA A 198 -5.91 31.65 -10.97
C ALA A 198 -4.63 30.78 -10.93
N LEU A 199 -4.54 29.87 -9.95
CA LEU A 199 -3.45 28.91 -9.81
C LEU A 199 -3.70 27.58 -10.53
N GLY A 200 -4.83 27.44 -11.22
CA GLY A 200 -5.21 26.21 -11.93
C GLY A 200 -5.65 25.06 -11.01
N ILE A 201 -6.01 25.36 -9.76
CA ILE A 201 -6.53 24.37 -8.80
C ILE A 201 -8.01 24.11 -9.13
N PRO A 202 -8.42 22.85 -9.37
CA PRO A 202 -9.81 22.53 -9.68
C PRO A 202 -10.77 22.96 -8.56
N CYS A 203 -11.80 23.72 -8.91
CA CYS A 203 -12.87 24.15 -8.00
C CYS A 203 -14.21 23.59 -8.47
N ARG A 204 -14.92 22.85 -7.62
CA ARG A 204 -16.24 22.29 -7.94
C ARG A 204 -17.14 22.27 -6.70
N PRO A 205 -18.47 22.30 -6.86
CA PRO A 205 -19.41 21.97 -5.78
C PRO A 205 -19.00 20.67 -5.06
N TRP A 206 -19.07 20.65 -3.73
CA TRP A 206 -18.58 19.51 -2.96
C TRP A 206 -19.28 18.19 -3.30
N ARG A 207 -20.55 18.24 -3.73
CA ARG A 207 -21.31 17.06 -4.15
C ARG A 207 -20.83 16.46 -5.47
N ASP A 208 -20.22 17.27 -6.34
CA ASP A 208 -19.71 16.81 -7.64
C ASP A 208 -18.45 15.95 -7.51
N TYR A 209 -17.82 15.96 -6.33
CA TYR A 209 -16.73 15.03 -6.00
C TYR A 209 -17.24 13.65 -5.57
N LEU A 210 -18.51 13.53 -5.18
CA LEU A 210 -19.06 12.26 -4.73
C LEU A 210 -19.38 11.35 -5.93
N SER A 211 -19.19 10.05 -5.71
CA SER A 211 -19.67 9.00 -6.59
C SER A 211 -21.16 9.21 -6.92
N PRO A 212 -21.62 8.97 -8.16
CA PRO A 212 -22.96 9.34 -8.63
C PRO A 212 -24.12 8.89 -7.73
N ALA A 213 -24.02 7.68 -7.15
CA ALA A 213 -25.04 7.16 -6.23
C ALA A 213 -25.14 7.95 -4.91
N LYS A 214 -24.02 8.50 -4.41
CA LYS A 214 -23.96 9.27 -3.17
C LYS A 214 -24.23 10.76 -3.39
N GLY A 215 -23.83 11.32 -4.53
CA GLY A 215 -24.15 12.69 -4.92
C GLY A 215 -25.66 12.93 -4.99
N ALA A 216 -26.41 12.00 -5.60
CA ALA A 216 -27.87 12.04 -5.66
C ALA A 216 -28.53 11.97 -4.27
N ALA A 217 -28.02 11.13 -3.38
CA ALA A 217 -28.53 11.02 -2.01
C ALA A 217 -28.28 12.29 -1.17
N ALA A 218 -27.12 12.93 -1.35
CA ALA A 218 -26.78 14.19 -0.68
C ALA A 218 -27.66 15.36 -1.15
N LEU A 219 -27.96 15.44 -2.45
CA LEU A 219 -28.90 16.43 -3.00
C LEU A 219 -30.34 16.22 -2.49
N ALA A 220 -30.78 14.96 -2.37
CA ALA A 220 -32.11 14.62 -1.89
C ALA A 220 -32.33 14.94 -0.39
N ALA A 221 -31.32 14.71 0.46
CA ALA A 221 -31.40 14.97 1.90
C ALA A 221 -31.58 16.47 2.23
N GLU A 222 -31.06 17.36 1.39
CA GLU A 222 -31.18 18.81 1.56
C GLU A 222 -32.51 19.36 1.03
N SER A 223 -33.04 18.80 -0.07
CA SER A 223 -34.39 19.12 -0.53
C SER A 223 -35.46 18.77 0.52
N ALA A 224 -35.17 17.81 1.40
CA ALA A 224 -36.04 17.46 2.53
C ALA A 224 -35.89 18.40 3.74
N LEU A 225 -34.83 19.22 3.79
CA LEU A 225 -34.53 20.17 4.87
C LEU A 225 -34.95 21.62 4.52
N GLN A 226 -35.36 21.91 3.29
CA GLN A 226 -35.96 23.21 2.97
C GLN A 226 -37.40 23.28 3.53
N PRO A 227 -37.76 24.30 4.33
CA PRO A 227 -39.12 24.44 4.82
C PRO A 227 -40.06 24.63 3.63
N ILE A 228 -41.10 23.80 3.59
CA ILE A 228 -42.22 23.91 2.65
C ILE A 228 -42.92 25.25 2.95
N PHE A 229 -42.45 26.33 2.34
CA PHE A 229 -43.23 27.57 2.28
C PHE A 229 -44.33 27.36 1.25
N ALA A 230 -45.49 26.92 1.74
CA ALA A 230 -46.73 27.05 1.00
C ALA A 230 -47.02 28.55 0.78
N PRO A 231 -47.40 29.00 -0.43
CA PRO A 231 -47.87 30.36 -0.62
C PRO A 231 -49.23 30.49 0.07
N ALA A 232 -49.34 31.36 1.07
CA ALA A 232 -50.62 31.76 1.62
C ALA A 232 -51.38 32.57 0.55
N CYS A 233 -52.52 32.05 0.12
CA CYS A 233 -53.57 32.82 -0.57
C CYS A 233 -54.23 33.83 0.38
#